data_AF-A0A8T3XSV2-F1
#
_entry.id   AF-A0A8T3XSV2-F1
#
_cell.length_a   1.000
_cell.length_b   1.000
_cell.length_c   1.000
_cell.angle_alpha   90.00
_cell.angle_beta   90.00
_cell.angle_gamma   90.00
#
_symmetry.space_group_name_H-M   'P 1'
#
loop_
_entity.id
_entity.type
_entity.pdbx_description
1 polymer ?
#
loop_
_entity_poly.entity_id
_entity_poly.type
_entity_poly.pdbx_seq_one_letter_code
_entity_poly.pdbx_strand_id
1 'polypeptide(L)'
;MPQFNTVALGGTFDIIHKGHIELLRNAFSISSKVIIGLTSDELAIRKGKNPVNNYSRRHMLLTSAISRHFPNTSYEISKLVNDFGPAAIEGNVGA
;
A
#
# COMPACT_ATOMS: atom_id res chain seq x y z
N MET A 1 -4.31 -5.21 22.69
CA MET A 1 -3.54 -4.03 22.21
C MET A 1 -2.88 -4.40 20.89
N PRO A 2 -2.78 -3.49 19.91
CA PRO A 2 -2.11 -3.76 18.64
C PRO A 2 -0.63 -4.07 18.90
N GLN A 3 -0.08 -5.01 18.14
CA GLN A 3 1.31 -5.46 18.30
C GLN A 3 2.31 -4.38 17.88
N PHE A 4 1.93 -3.54 16.90
CA PHE A 4 2.74 -2.45 16.38
C PHE A 4 1.92 -1.16 16.30
N ASN A 5 2.56 -0.01 16.51
CA ASN A 5 1.88 1.28 16.32
C ASN A 5 1.61 1.54 14.82
N THR A 6 2.62 1.32 13.98
CA THR A 6 2.55 1.54 12.54
C THR A 6 3.21 0.38 11.80
N VAL A 7 2.58 -0.09 10.72
CA VAL A 7 3.19 -1.03 9.77
C VAL A 7 3.10 -0.48 8.36
N ALA A 8 4.03 -0.90 7.50
CA ALA A 8 4.05 -0.51 6.10
C ALA A 8 4.02 -1.75 5.20
N LEU A 9 3.32 -1.64 4.07
CA LEU A 9 3.32 -2.63 2.99
C LEU A 9 3.27 -1.91 1.65
N GLY A 10 3.66 -2.57 0.58
CA GLY A 10 3.65 -1.96 -0.74
C GLY A 10 3.34 -2.94 -1.86
N GLY A 11 2.82 -2.41 -2.97
CA GLY A 11 2.46 -3.22 -4.13
C GLY A 11 1.92 -2.38 -5.28
N THR A 12 1.72 -3.04 -6.42
CA THR A 12 1.11 -2.40 -7.60
C THR A 12 -0.41 -2.34 -7.51
N PHE A 13 -1.05 -3.32 -6.85
CA PHE A 13 -2.51 -3.36 -6.64
C PHE A 13 -3.33 -3.10 -7.92
N ASP A 14 -2.95 -3.75 -9.02
CA ASP A 14 -3.59 -3.55 -10.33
C ASP A 14 -5.01 -4.11 -10.39
N ILE A 15 -5.14 -5.42 -10.24
CA ILE A 15 -6.43 -6.09 -10.07
C ILE A 15 -6.51 -6.55 -8.62
N ILE A 16 -7.50 -6.05 -7.88
CA ILE A 16 -7.68 -6.44 -6.47
C ILE A 16 -8.22 -7.86 -6.40
N HIS A 17 -7.44 -8.76 -5.80
CA HIS A 17 -7.77 -10.17 -5.63
C HIS A 17 -7.52 -10.62 -4.19
N LYS A 18 -7.88 -11.88 -3.88
CA LYS A 18 -7.80 -12.43 -2.52
C LYS A 18 -6.45 -12.19 -1.82
N GLY A 19 -5.33 -12.38 -2.52
CA GLY A 19 -3.99 -12.12 -1.97
C GLY A 19 -3.80 -10.70 -1.42
N HIS A 20 -4.29 -9.66 -2.10
CA HIS A 20 -4.24 -8.29 -1.60
C HIS A 20 -5.10 -8.10 -0.35
N ILE A 21 -6.28 -8.72 -0.31
CA ILE A 21 -7.19 -8.63 0.84
C ILE A 21 -6.57 -9.32 2.07
N GLU A 22 -5.95 -10.49 1.92
CA GLU A 22 -5.29 -11.17 3.04
C GLU A 22 -4.07 -10.38 3.55
N LEU A 23 -3.28 -9.78 2.64
CA LEU A 23 -2.16 -8.91 3.02
C LEU A 23 -2.64 -7.71 3.86
N LEU A 24 -3.68 -7.02 3.40
CA LEU A 24 -4.27 -5.89 4.10
C LEU A 24 -4.88 -6.31 5.44
N ARG A 25 -5.62 -7.42 5.48
CA ARG A 25 -6.20 -7.96 6.72
C ARG A 25 -5.14 -8.19 7.78
N ASN A 26 -4.04 -8.84 7.41
CA ASN A 26 -2.94 -9.11 8.33
C ASN A 26 -2.35 -7.81 8.86
N ALA A 27 -2.06 -6.83 7.99
CA ALA A 27 -1.52 -5.54 8.40
C ALA A 27 -2.46 -4.78 9.36
N PHE A 28 -3.76 -4.74 9.07
CA PHE A 28 -4.76 -4.11 9.94
C PHE A 28 -4.96 -4.85 11.27
N SER A 29 -4.75 -6.17 11.30
CA SER A 29 -4.93 -6.96 12.52
C SER A 29 -3.81 -6.75 13.56
N ILE A 30 -2.61 -6.40 13.10
CA ILE A 30 -1.42 -6.30 13.95
C ILE A 30 -1.04 -4.85 14.30
N SER A 31 -1.74 -3.84 13.76
CA SER A 31 -1.31 -2.45 13.87
C SER A 31 -2.42 -1.44 14.13
N SER A 32 -2.07 -0.29 14.72
CA SER A 32 -2.98 0.85 14.86
C SER A 32 -3.13 1.67 13.58
N LYS A 33 -2.06 1.76 12.76
CA LYS A 33 -2.02 2.49 11.48
C LYS A 33 -1.27 1.67 10.43
N VAL A 34 -1.79 1.64 9.19
CA VAL A 34 -1.11 1.02 8.04
C VAL A 34 -0.72 2.06 7.00
N ILE A 35 0.54 2.06 6.56
CA ILE A 35 1.01 2.82 5.40
C ILE A 35 1.06 1.88 4.20
N ILE A 36 0.41 2.25 3.10
CA ILE A 36 0.29 1.44 1.90
C ILE A 36 0.98 2.15 0.74
N GLY A 37 2.13 1.63 0.33
CA GLY A 37 2.86 2.09 -0.84
C GLY A 37 2.23 1.57 -2.13
N LEU A 38 1.68 2.48 -2.95
CA LEU A 38 1.14 2.15 -4.26
C LEU A 38 2.13 2.58 -5.36
N THR A 39 2.66 1.63 -6.13
CA THR A 39 3.65 1.94 -7.18
C THR A 39 3.07 2.90 -8.23
N SER A 40 3.84 3.90 -8.66
CA SER A 40 3.54 4.68 -9.86
C SER A 40 3.52 3.80 -11.11
N ASP A 41 2.99 4.31 -12.22
CA ASP A 41 2.98 3.56 -13.47
C ASP A 41 4.41 3.30 -13.96
N GLU A 42 5.27 4.31 -13.87
CA GLU A 42 6.69 4.23 -14.24
C GLU A 42 7.46 3.23 -13.36
N LEU A 43 7.19 3.22 -12.06
CA LEU A 43 7.83 2.27 -11.14
C LEU A 43 7.33 0.85 -11.40
N ALA A 44 6.03 0.66 -11.63
CA ALA A 44 5.48 -0.65 -11.97
C ALA A 44 6.16 -1.22 -13.23
N ILE A 45 6.27 -0.41 -14.28
CA ILE A 45 6.94 -0.78 -15.55
C ILE A 45 8.41 -1.11 -15.30
N ARG A 46 9.14 -0.27 -14.55
CA ARG A 46 10.55 -0.51 -14.22
C ARG A 46 10.77 -1.81 -13.46
N LYS A 47 9.81 -2.22 -12.62
CA LYS A 47 9.82 -3.50 -11.89
C LYS A 47 9.30 -4.68 -12.72
N GLY A 48 9.20 -4.52 -14.05
CA GLY A 48 8.78 -5.56 -14.98
C GLY A 48 7.29 -5.90 -14.90
N LYS A 49 6.46 -5.01 -14.34
CA LYS A 49 5.00 -5.17 -14.34
C LYS A 49 4.39 -4.42 -15.51
N ASN A 50 3.30 -4.94 -16.04
CA ASN A 50 2.50 -4.27 -17.06
C ASN A 50 1.05 -4.17 -16.55
N PRO A 51 0.77 -3.21 -15.64
CA PRO A 51 -0.56 -3.09 -15.06
C PRO A 51 -1.58 -2.66 -16.12
N VAL A 52 -2.78 -3.25 -16.06
CA VAL A 52 -3.91 -2.90 -16.92
C VAL A 52 -4.46 -1.51 -16.57
N ASN A 53 -4.37 -1.14 -15.29
CA ASN A 53 -4.87 0.13 -14.79
C ASN A 53 -3.72 1.10 -14.48
N ASN A 54 -3.93 2.38 -14.83
CA ASN A 54 -3.03 3.46 -14.40
C ASN A 54 -3.11 3.70 -12.88
N TYR A 55 -2.16 4.47 -12.35
CA TYR A 55 -2.03 4.74 -10.92
C TYR A 55 -3.34 5.23 -10.31
N SER A 56 -4.01 6.20 -10.93
CA SER A 56 -5.24 6.80 -10.41
C SER A 56 -6.36 5.78 -10.28
N ARG A 57 -6.50 4.88 -11.27
CA ARG A 57 -7.51 3.82 -11.22
C ARG A 57 -7.17 2.75 -10.19
N ARG A 58 -5.89 2.36 -10.06
CA ARG A 58 -5.43 1.42 -9.02
C ARG A 58 -5.64 1.98 -7.61
N HIS A 59 -5.33 3.26 -7.41
CA HIS A 59 -5.59 3.97 -6.17
C HIS A 59 -7.07 3.93 -5.80
N MET A 60 -7.96 4.31 -6.73
CA MET A 60 -9.40 4.26 -6.53
C MET A 60 -9.91 2.85 -6.16
N LEU A 61 -9.45 1.83 -6.89
CA LEU A 61 -9.83 0.44 -6.64
C LEU A 61 -9.36 -0.06 -5.27
N LEU A 62 -8.12 0.27 -4.90
CA LEU A 62 -7.55 -0.07 -3.60
C LEU A 62 -8.31 0.63 -2.45
N THR A 63 -8.56 1.94 -2.56
CA THR A 63 -9.36 2.69 -1.59
C THR A 63 -10.76 2.10 -1.44
N SER A 64 -11.43 1.79 -2.56
CA SER A 64 -12.77 1.19 -2.55
C SER A 64 -12.77 -0.18 -1.87
N ALA A 65 -11.77 -1.02 -2.15
CA ALA A 65 -11.63 -2.32 -1.52
C ALA A 65 -11.39 -2.20 0.00
N ILE A 66 -10.51 -1.27 0.43
CA ILE A 66 -10.24 -1.05 1.86
C ILE A 66 -11.51 -0.60 2.56
N SER A 67 -12.21 0.43 2.05
CA SER A 67 -13.44 0.92 2.66
C SER A 67 -14.54 -0.15 2.75
N ARG A 68 -14.61 -1.07 1.77
CA ARG A 68 -15.60 -2.14 1.75
C ARG A 68 -15.27 -3.27 2.73
N HIS A 69 -14.00 -3.67 2.83
CA HIS A 69 -13.59 -4.86 3.58
C HIS A 69 -13.08 -4.57 4.99
N PHE A 70 -12.59 -3.36 5.24
CA PHE A 70 -11.93 -2.96 6.48
C PHE A 70 -12.45 -1.59 6.95
N PRO A 71 -13.74 -1.49 7.32
CA PRO A 71 -14.28 -0.25 7.85
C PRO A 71 -13.56 0.13 9.16
N ASN A 72 -13.43 1.44 9.43
CA ASN A 72 -12.84 2.00 10.65
C ASN A 72 -11.34 1.71 10.89
N THR A 73 -10.59 1.30 9.86
CA THR A 73 -9.13 1.18 9.97
C THR A 73 -8.42 2.49 9.66
N SER A 74 -7.36 2.82 10.40
CA SER A 74 -6.48 3.96 10.08
C SER A 74 -5.45 3.56 9.03
N TYR A 75 -5.44 4.24 7.88
CA TYR A 75 -4.45 3.99 6.84
C TYR A 75 -4.09 5.24 6.04
N GLU A 76 -2.98 5.15 5.33
CA GLU A 76 -2.50 6.17 4.40
C GLU A 76 -1.97 5.47 3.14
N ILE A 77 -2.35 5.97 1.95
CA ILE A 77 -1.79 5.48 0.68
C ILE A 77 -0.74 6.48 0.21
N SER A 78 0.48 6.02 -0.01
CA SER A 78 1.59 6.83 -0.52
C SER A 78 1.99 6.36 -1.91
N LYS A 79 2.14 7.30 -2.85
CA LYS A 79 2.62 7.01 -4.21
C LYS A 79 4.11 6.69 -4.16
N LEU A 80 4.50 5.49 -4.59
CA LEU A 80 5.90 5.11 -4.72
C LEU A 80 6.41 5.44 -6.13
N VAL A 81 7.37 6.36 -6.23
CA VAL A 81 8.00 6.75 -7.51
C VAL A 81 9.38 6.13 -7.71
N ASN A 82 9.95 5.51 -6.68
CA ASN A 82 11.19 4.74 -6.73
C ASN A 82 11.10 3.53 -5.77
N ASP A 83 12.14 2.71 -5.72
CA ASP A 83 12.16 1.46 -4.93
C ASP A 83 12.13 1.70 -3.42
N PHE A 84 12.35 2.93 -2.99
CA PHE A 84 12.39 3.36 -1.62
C PHE A 84 11.13 4.19 -1.33
N GLY A 85 10.39 3.84 -0.27
CA GLY A 85 9.27 4.68 0.18
C GLY A 85 9.76 6.07 0.60
N PRO A 86 8.85 7.04 0.84
CA PRO A 86 9.25 8.37 1.35
C PRO A 86 10.15 8.27 2.58
N ALA A 87 9.95 7.25 3.43
CA ALA A 87 10.78 6.96 4.59
C ALA A 87 12.27 6.75 4.28
N ALA A 88 12.64 6.20 3.12
CA ALA A 88 14.06 6.04 2.77
C ALA A 88 14.65 7.23 2.01
N ILE A 89 13.83 8.23 1.67
CA ILE A 89 14.22 9.48 1.02
C ILE A 89 14.32 10.62 2.05
N GLU A 90 13.42 10.64 3.03
CA GLU A 90 13.52 11.48 4.22
C GLU A 90 14.53 10.84 5.16
N GLY A 91 15.77 11.35 5.18
CA GLY A 91 16.90 10.83 5.96
C GLY A 91 16.76 10.88 7.49
N ASN A 92 15.63 10.45 8.03
CA ASN A 92 15.27 10.43 9.44
C ASN A 92 14.65 9.09 9.88
N VAL A 93 15.06 8.00 9.23
CA VAL A 93 14.77 6.65 9.71
C VAL A 93 16.02 6.14 10.39
N GLY A 94 16.04 6.26 11.72
CA GLY A 94 17.05 5.63 12.56
C GLY A 94 17.06 4.13 12.30
N ALA A 95 18.26 3.59 12.08
CA ALA A 95 18.51 2.15 12.04
C ALA A 95 18.23 1.51 13.41
#